data_AF-A0A942S1I1-F1
#
_entry.id   AF-A0A942S1I1-F1
#
_cell.length_a   1.000
_cell.length_b   1.000
_cell.length_c   1.000
_cell.angle_alpha   90.00
_cell.angle_beta   90.00
_cell.angle_gamma   90.00
#
_symmetry.space_group_name_H-M   'P 1'
#
loop_
_entity.id
_entity.type
_entity.pdbx_description
1 polymer ?
#
loop_
_entity_poly.entity_id
_entity_poly.type
_entity_poly.pdbx_seq_one_letter_code
_entity_poly.pdbx_strand_id
1 'polypeptide(L)'
;MNICIGTRLYEKGWKQGAYIECTDLPHTLREACWPAIHSLDLVKELGETRNTLILLTQACDIAASCDNEPTLEFVIARRPKKKKPPYPLNLDARSSRYLELEINGHWYKAEASKIIHIPKQIVFDECNNLQPAYLSDQDVEILARWRANRYMRIALPDAFNNKIKPLIDDGLFDGGLEHAGGLYLHLGPFTESEQYIVRLFALQRQGSSEETFSALFDKMESILSALNDVEGLTCPFIEGENNAFFEAVTPAMRRHELFIDLRDHFVRWNFDYISLKGGDSDGIDED
;
A
#
# COMPACT_ATOMS: atom_id res chain seq x y z
N MET A 1 -21.19 30.77 -16.86
CA MET A 1 -21.35 29.54 -16.07
C MET A 1 -20.53 29.71 -14.81
N ASN A 2 -21.12 29.51 -13.62
CA ASN A 2 -20.32 29.46 -12.40
C ASN A 2 -19.49 28.17 -12.44
N ILE A 3 -18.17 28.30 -12.50
CA ILE A 3 -17.24 27.17 -12.43
C ILE A 3 -17.41 26.54 -11.04
N CYS A 4 -17.64 25.24 -10.97
CA CYS A 4 -17.85 24.56 -9.70
C CYS A 4 -16.56 24.58 -8.84
N ILE A 5 -16.70 24.47 -7.52
CA ILE A 5 -15.57 24.56 -6.58
C ILE A 5 -14.50 23.51 -6.88
N GLY A 6 -14.90 22.29 -7.25
CA GLY A 6 -13.97 21.23 -7.64
C GLY A 6 -13.07 21.63 -8.79
N THR A 7 -13.63 22.18 -9.87
CA THR A 7 -12.85 22.70 -11.00
C THR A 7 -11.92 23.83 -10.59
N ARG A 8 -12.36 24.75 -9.70
CA ARG A 8 -11.50 25.84 -9.19
C ARG A 8 -10.35 25.32 -8.33
N LEU A 9 -10.57 24.28 -7.52
CA LEU A 9 -9.51 23.61 -6.78
C LEU A 9 -8.49 22.99 -7.75
N TYR A 10 -8.98 22.27 -8.76
CA TYR A 10 -8.11 21.67 -9.78
C TYR A 10 -7.28 22.71 -10.54
N GLU A 11 -7.89 23.82 -10.98
CA GLU A 11 -7.20 24.94 -11.63
C GLU A 11 -6.16 25.63 -10.73
N LYS A 12 -6.34 25.56 -9.40
CA LYS A 12 -5.37 26.04 -8.39
C LYS A 12 -4.24 25.05 -8.12
N GLY A 13 -4.20 23.93 -8.85
CA GLY A 13 -3.15 22.92 -8.79
C GLY A 13 -3.50 21.71 -7.93
N TRP A 14 -4.63 21.69 -7.21
CA TRP A 14 -4.99 20.52 -6.41
C TRP A 14 -5.20 19.29 -7.31
N LYS A 15 -4.34 18.29 -7.14
CA LYS A 15 -4.36 16.99 -7.83
C LYS A 15 -3.91 15.88 -6.89
N GLN A 16 -4.16 14.62 -7.24
CA GLN A 16 -3.68 13.47 -6.47
C GLN A 16 -2.17 13.58 -6.23
N GLY A 17 -1.73 13.31 -4.99
CA GLY A 17 -0.35 13.47 -4.55
C GLY A 17 0.09 14.91 -4.29
N ALA A 18 -0.82 15.88 -4.36
CA ALA A 18 -0.59 17.18 -3.74
C ALA A 18 -0.38 16.99 -2.23
N TYR A 19 0.59 17.69 -1.64
CA TYR A 19 0.83 17.62 -0.21
C TYR A 19 1.16 18.99 0.40
N ILE A 20 0.88 19.11 1.70
CA ILE A 20 1.12 20.31 2.51
C ILE A 20 1.70 19.88 3.86
N GLU A 21 2.77 20.54 4.30
CA GLU A 21 3.31 20.32 5.64
C GLU A 21 2.31 20.81 6.69
N CYS A 22 2.13 20.06 7.78
CA CYS A 22 1.14 20.42 8.78
C CYS A 22 1.43 21.79 9.44
N THR A 23 2.70 22.24 9.46
CA THR A 23 3.09 23.62 9.84
C THR A 23 2.37 24.70 9.05
N ASP A 24 2.10 24.45 7.78
CA ASP A 24 1.58 25.44 6.84
C ASP A 24 0.04 25.43 6.79
N LEU A 25 -0.60 24.48 7.48
CA LEU A 25 -2.04 24.40 7.55
C LEU A 25 -2.60 25.56 8.40
N PRO A 26 -3.57 26.32 7.86
CA PRO A 26 -4.29 27.34 8.61
C PRO A 26 -4.92 26.75 9.87
N HIS A 27 -4.87 27.49 10.97
CA HIS A 27 -5.53 27.09 12.22
C HIS A 27 -7.01 26.79 12.01
N THR A 28 -7.66 27.62 11.19
CA THR A 28 -9.07 27.52 10.80
C THR A 28 -9.38 26.22 10.07
N LEU A 29 -8.48 25.71 9.22
CA LEU A 29 -8.64 24.40 8.58
C LEU A 29 -8.64 23.29 9.63
N ARG A 30 -7.73 23.33 10.60
CA ARG A 30 -7.65 22.31 11.66
C ARG A 30 -8.93 22.27 12.49
N GLU A 31 -9.50 23.43 12.80
CA GLU A 31 -10.78 23.55 13.49
C GLU A 31 -11.96 23.08 12.62
N ALA A 32 -11.97 23.45 11.34
CA ALA A 32 -13.01 23.05 10.39
C ALA A 32 -12.99 21.54 10.08
N CYS A 33 -11.84 20.89 10.19
CA CYS A 33 -11.69 19.45 10.08
C CYS A 33 -12.15 18.71 11.35
N TRP A 34 -12.22 19.37 12.52
CA TRP A 34 -12.61 18.73 13.78
C TRP A 34 -13.97 18.01 13.73
N PRO A 35 -15.05 18.60 13.19
CA PRO A 35 -16.35 17.92 13.09
C PRO A 35 -16.32 16.72 12.15
N ALA A 36 -15.45 16.75 11.14
CA ALA A 36 -15.29 15.68 10.15
C ALA A 36 -14.36 14.55 10.64
N ILE A 37 -13.49 14.84 11.61
CA ILE A 37 -12.53 13.91 12.18
C ILE A 37 -13.09 13.37 13.50
N HIS A 38 -13.62 12.16 13.48
CA HIS A 38 -14.17 11.49 14.67
C HIS A 38 -13.11 10.87 15.60
N SER A 39 -11.84 11.27 15.49
CA SER A 39 -10.72 10.72 16.27
C SER A 39 -9.82 11.82 16.84
N LEU A 40 -9.70 11.85 18.18
CA LEU A 40 -8.82 12.79 18.88
C LEU A 40 -7.35 12.62 18.48
N ASP A 41 -6.93 11.39 18.17
CA ASP A 41 -5.56 11.09 17.76
C ASP A 41 -5.23 11.72 16.41
N LEU A 42 -6.16 11.65 15.45
CA LEU A 42 -5.99 12.27 14.13
C LEU A 42 -5.89 13.79 14.23
N VAL A 43 -6.65 14.43 15.13
CA VAL A 43 -6.51 15.87 15.32
C VAL A 43 -5.15 16.23 15.92
N LYS A 44 -4.70 15.47 16.92
CA LYS A 44 -3.36 15.67 17.50
C LYS A 44 -2.28 15.54 16.42
N GLU A 45 -2.44 14.59 15.51
CA GLU A 45 -1.51 14.40 14.39
C GLU A 45 -1.54 15.51 13.35
N LEU A 46 -2.71 16.09 13.03
CA LEU A 46 -2.78 17.32 12.22
C LEU A 46 -2.12 18.53 12.89
N GLY A 47 -2.09 18.53 14.23
CA GLY A 47 -1.42 19.56 15.02
C GLY A 47 0.10 19.41 15.06
N GLU A 48 0.63 18.22 14.76
CA GLU A 48 2.06 17.94 14.81
C GLU A 48 2.76 18.50 13.56
N THR A 49 3.62 19.49 13.77
CA THR A 49 4.29 20.25 12.71
C THR A 49 5.13 19.42 11.76
N ARG A 50 5.66 18.28 12.20
CA ARG A 50 6.50 17.40 11.38
C ARG A 50 5.71 16.51 10.43
N ASN A 51 4.39 16.45 10.56
CA ASN A 51 3.55 15.61 9.71
C ASN A 51 3.20 16.34 8.40
N THR A 52 2.76 15.56 7.42
CA THR A 52 2.37 16.06 6.10
C THR A 52 0.98 15.55 5.76
N LEU A 53 0.15 16.42 5.20
CA LEU A 53 -1.16 16.05 4.67
C LEU A 53 -1.04 15.78 3.17
N ILE A 54 -1.40 14.58 2.72
CA ILE A 54 -1.27 14.15 1.31
C ILE A 54 -2.66 13.89 0.73
N LEU A 55 -2.96 14.51 -0.42
CA LEU A 55 -4.22 14.36 -1.16
C LEU A 55 -4.27 13.02 -1.91
N LEU A 56 -5.28 12.22 -1.60
CA LEU A 56 -5.50 10.89 -2.19
C LEU A 56 -6.50 10.91 -3.34
N THR A 57 -7.42 11.89 -3.36
CA THR A 57 -8.50 11.98 -4.36
C THR A 57 -7.95 12.13 -5.78
N GLN A 58 -8.56 11.43 -6.73
CA GLN A 58 -8.16 11.49 -8.14
C GLN A 58 -8.56 12.81 -8.80
N ALA A 59 -7.89 13.17 -9.88
CA ALA A 59 -8.12 14.44 -10.59
C ALA A 59 -9.58 14.61 -11.06
N CYS A 60 -10.22 13.56 -11.57
CA CYS A 60 -11.62 13.59 -11.98
C CYS A 60 -12.55 13.89 -10.81
N ASP A 61 -12.31 13.25 -9.68
CA ASP A 61 -13.13 13.39 -8.47
C ASP A 61 -12.90 14.73 -7.80
N ILE A 62 -11.67 15.28 -7.86
CA ILE A 62 -11.38 16.65 -7.42
C ILE A 62 -12.18 17.65 -8.27
N ALA A 63 -12.10 17.54 -9.60
CA ALA A 63 -12.72 18.46 -10.54
C ALA A 63 -14.26 18.37 -10.57
N ALA A 64 -14.83 17.24 -10.13
CA ALA A 64 -16.26 17.01 -10.07
C ALA A 64 -17.01 18.01 -9.16
N SER A 65 -18.30 18.19 -9.43
CA SER A 65 -19.17 19.07 -8.62
C SER A 65 -19.29 18.57 -7.18
N CYS A 66 -19.55 19.49 -6.25
CA CYS A 66 -19.76 19.14 -4.84
C CYS A 66 -21.03 18.30 -4.61
N ASP A 67 -21.99 18.32 -5.53
CA ASP A 67 -23.21 17.51 -5.43
C ASP A 67 -22.93 16.01 -5.67
N ASN A 68 -21.92 15.70 -6.49
CA ASN A 68 -21.52 14.33 -6.79
C ASN A 68 -20.38 13.87 -5.88
N GLU A 69 -19.35 14.72 -5.73
CA GLU A 69 -18.15 14.44 -4.94
C GLU A 69 -17.91 15.61 -3.98
N PRO A 70 -18.56 15.64 -2.80
CA PRO A 70 -18.51 16.78 -1.87
C PRO A 70 -17.18 16.91 -1.13
N THR A 71 -16.42 15.83 -1.04
CA THR A 71 -15.25 15.72 -0.16
C THR A 71 -13.97 15.39 -0.92
N LEU A 72 -12.85 15.74 -0.32
CA LEU A 72 -11.51 15.29 -0.69
C LEU A 72 -10.99 14.36 0.40
N GLU A 73 -10.27 13.32 -0.01
CA GLU A 73 -9.62 12.35 0.85
C GLU A 73 -8.16 12.74 1.04
N PHE A 74 -7.73 12.81 2.29
CA PHE A 74 -6.33 13.03 2.63
C PHE A 74 -5.83 11.96 3.59
N VAL A 75 -4.54 11.64 3.54
CA VAL A 75 -3.86 10.89 4.60
C VAL A 75 -2.92 11.81 5.36
N ILE A 76 -2.89 11.65 6.68
CA ILE A 76 -1.86 12.25 7.52
C ILE A 76 -0.65 11.31 7.49
N ALA A 77 0.41 11.74 6.80
CA ALA A 77 1.66 11.03 6.73
C ALA A 77 2.57 11.51 7.87
N ARG A 78 2.94 10.60 8.76
CA ARG A 78 3.69 10.92 9.98
C ARG A 78 5.18 10.83 9.74
N ARG A 79 5.92 11.83 10.21
CA ARG A 79 7.38 11.77 10.20
C ARG A 79 7.91 11.17 11.50
N PRO A 80 8.73 10.11 11.47
CA PRO A 80 9.32 9.53 12.67
C PRO A 80 10.15 10.56 13.45
N LYS A 81 10.09 10.52 14.79
CA LYS A 81 10.86 11.45 15.64
C LYS A 81 12.37 11.25 15.51
N LYS A 82 12.78 9.99 15.37
CA LYS A 82 14.17 9.56 15.17
C LYS A 82 14.31 9.13 13.72
N LYS A 83 15.47 9.40 13.10
CA LYS A 83 15.76 8.94 11.74
C LYS A 83 15.84 7.41 11.76
N LYS A 84 14.77 6.75 11.32
CA LYS A 84 14.68 5.30 11.13
C LYS A 84 14.65 5.02 9.62
N PRO A 85 15.30 3.95 9.14
CA PRO A 85 15.10 3.50 7.76
C PRO A 85 13.64 3.06 7.58
N PRO A 86 13.11 3.09 6.35
CA PRO A 86 11.76 2.65 6.10
C PRO A 86 11.63 1.13 6.31
N TYR A 87 10.45 0.66 6.65
CA TYR A 87 10.18 -0.76 6.72
C TYR A 87 9.94 -1.34 5.31
N PRO A 88 10.71 -2.34 4.84
CA PRO A 88 10.61 -2.82 3.46
C PRO A 88 9.23 -3.29 3.01
N LEU A 89 8.39 -3.78 3.94
CA LEU A 89 7.02 -4.21 3.65
C LEU A 89 6.01 -3.05 3.53
N ASN A 90 6.39 -1.84 3.91
CA ASN A 90 5.57 -0.63 3.77
C ASN A 90 5.93 0.17 2.51
N LEU A 91 7.01 -0.19 1.81
CA LEU A 91 7.42 0.43 0.55
C LEU A 91 6.59 -0.09 -0.62
N ASP A 92 6.51 0.70 -1.70
CA ASP A 92 5.93 0.30 -2.98
C ASP A 92 4.51 -0.31 -2.86
N ALA A 93 3.71 0.15 -1.88
CA ALA A 93 2.36 -0.34 -1.64
C ALA A 93 2.28 -1.87 -1.40
N ARG A 94 3.29 -2.47 -0.78
CA ARG A 94 3.30 -3.90 -0.41
C ARG A 94 2.35 -4.21 0.74
N SER A 95 2.24 -3.29 1.69
CA SER A 95 1.21 -3.30 2.72
C SER A 95 -0.04 -2.58 2.23
N SER A 96 -1.21 -3.10 2.60
CA SER A 96 -2.51 -2.44 2.36
C SER A 96 -2.91 -1.49 3.50
N ARG A 97 -2.18 -1.51 4.61
CA ARG A 97 -2.45 -0.71 5.80
C ARG A 97 -1.49 0.46 5.93
N TYR A 98 -0.22 0.25 5.56
CA TYR A 98 0.85 1.22 5.70
C TYR A 98 1.50 1.49 4.36
N LEU A 99 1.90 2.74 4.17
CA LEU A 99 2.71 3.16 3.04
C LEU A 99 3.81 4.08 3.57
N GLU A 100 5.04 3.81 3.19
CA GLU A 100 6.18 4.69 3.47
C GLU A 100 6.70 5.32 2.19
N LEU A 101 6.83 6.64 2.22
CA LEU A 101 7.27 7.48 1.09
C LEU A 101 8.35 8.44 1.55
N GLU A 102 9.27 8.77 0.65
CA GLU A 102 10.28 9.80 0.90
C GLU A 102 9.80 11.14 0.34
N ILE A 103 9.72 12.15 1.20
CA ILE A 103 9.32 13.51 0.83
C ILE A 103 10.41 14.45 1.36
N ASN A 104 11.03 15.25 0.48
CA ASN A 104 12.08 16.20 0.83
C ASN A 104 13.24 15.57 1.65
N GLY A 105 13.65 14.34 1.32
CA GLY A 105 14.76 13.63 2.00
C GLY A 105 14.39 13.04 3.36
N HIS A 106 13.10 12.92 3.66
CA HIS A 106 12.58 12.37 4.91
C HIS A 106 11.53 11.29 4.64
N TRP A 107 11.60 10.20 5.39
CA TRP A 107 10.60 9.14 5.34
C TRP A 107 9.36 9.53 6.15
N TYR A 108 8.20 9.32 5.53
CA TYR A 108 6.89 9.49 6.15
C TYR A 108 6.12 8.19 6.09
N LYS A 109 5.39 7.87 7.17
CA LYS A 109 4.48 6.72 7.24
C LYS A 109 3.03 7.20 7.14
N ALA A 110 2.36 6.81 6.08
CA ALA A 110 0.93 6.96 5.88
C ALA A 110 0.21 5.69 6.33
N GLU A 111 -0.97 5.85 6.94
CA GLU A 111 -1.77 4.76 7.46
C GLU A 111 -3.18 4.84 6.90
N ALA A 112 -3.71 3.71 6.42
CA ALA A 112 -5.01 3.66 5.76
C ALA A 112 -6.16 3.95 6.74
N SER A 113 -5.97 3.66 8.03
CA SER A 113 -6.88 4.00 9.12
C SER A 113 -6.91 5.50 9.44
N LYS A 114 -5.92 6.27 8.98
CA LYS A 114 -5.73 7.70 9.26
C LYS A 114 -6.08 8.59 8.08
N ILE A 115 -6.98 8.10 7.25
CA ILE A 115 -7.51 8.83 6.10
C ILE A 115 -8.70 9.65 6.58
N ILE A 116 -8.67 10.93 6.22
CA ILE A 116 -9.69 11.90 6.59
C ILE A 116 -10.38 12.43 5.33
N HIS A 117 -11.65 12.76 5.49
CA HIS A 117 -12.47 13.35 4.43
C HIS A 117 -12.74 14.80 4.77
N ILE A 118 -12.26 15.71 3.93
CA ILE A 118 -12.43 17.15 4.12
C ILE A 118 -13.37 17.67 3.02
N PRO A 119 -14.49 18.34 3.36
CA PRO A 119 -15.34 18.99 2.38
C PRO A 119 -14.56 19.92 1.45
N LYS A 120 -14.83 19.84 0.13
CA LYS A 120 -14.20 20.70 -0.88
C LYS A 120 -14.36 22.19 -0.55
N GLN A 121 -15.52 22.56 -0.02
CA GLN A 121 -15.80 23.94 0.40
C GLN A 121 -14.80 24.42 1.46
N ILE A 122 -14.52 23.59 2.48
CA ILE A 122 -13.57 23.92 3.55
C ILE A 122 -12.15 24.06 2.99
N VAL A 123 -11.71 23.13 2.13
CA VAL A 123 -10.39 23.24 1.48
C VAL A 123 -10.32 24.49 0.60
N PHE A 124 -11.39 24.79 -0.13
CA PHE A 124 -11.46 25.97 -0.97
C PHE A 124 -11.47 27.27 -0.15
N ASP A 125 -12.14 27.35 0.98
CA ASP A 125 -12.19 28.59 1.75
C ASP A 125 -10.88 28.83 2.52
N GLU A 126 -10.36 27.77 3.15
CA GLU A 126 -9.23 27.89 4.07
C GLU A 126 -7.87 27.78 3.37
N CYS A 127 -7.75 26.97 2.33
CA CYS A 127 -6.48 26.71 1.66
C CYS A 127 -6.29 27.48 0.34
N ASN A 128 -7.15 28.46 0.05
CA ASN A 128 -7.16 29.13 -1.25
C ASN A 128 -5.92 29.99 -1.56
N ASN A 129 -5.12 30.32 -0.55
CA ASN A 129 -3.83 30.99 -0.68
C ASN A 129 -2.64 30.02 -0.62
N LEU A 130 -2.87 28.73 -0.35
CA LEU A 130 -1.81 27.73 -0.32
C LEU A 130 -1.49 27.27 -1.74
N GLN A 131 -0.23 26.92 -1.94
CA GLN A 131 0.24 26.24 -3.15
C GLN A 131 0.80 24.89 -2.71
N PRO A 132 0.08 23.78 -2.94
CA PRO A 132 0.57 22.49 -2.51
C PRO A 132 1.83 22.11 -3.29
N ALA A 133 2.75 21.43 -2.60
CA ALA A 133 3.83 20.71 -3.27
C ALA A 133 3.29 19.39 -3.84
N TYR A 134 4.10 18.68 -4.62
CA TYR A 134 3.66 17.45 -5.30
C TYR A 134 4.65 16.33 -5.11
N LEU A 135 4.11 15.14 -4.87
CA LEU A 135 4.84 13.89 -5.01
C LEU A 135 5.32 13.70 -6.46
N SER A 136 6.33 12.85 -6.64
CA SER A 136 6.75 12.43 -7.97
C SER A 136 5.64 11.61 -8.65
N ASP A 137 5.61 11.55 -9.99
CA ASP A 137 4.62 10.75 -10.71
C ASP A 137 4.66 9.27 -10.29
N GLN A 138 5.86 8.75 -10.02
CA GLN A 138 6.06 7.39 -9.51
C GLN A 138 5.41 7.20 -8.12
N ASP A 139 5.55 8.16 -7.21
CA ASP A 139 4.95 8.08 -5.89
C ASP A 139 3.42 8.24 -5.95
N VAL A 140 2.90 9.03 -6.89
CA VAL A 140 1.46 9.12 -7.16
C VAL A 140 0.90 7.76 -7.61
N GLU A 141 1.60 7.06 -8.50
CA GLU A 141 1.22 5.70 -8.91
C GLU A 141 1.24 4.72 -7.72
N ILE A 142 2.26 4.81 -6.86
CA ILE A 142 2.36 4.00 -5.64
C ILE A 142 1.19 4.30 -4.70
N LEU A 143 0.85 5.58 -4.51
CA LEU A 143 -0.25 6.04 -3.67
C LEU A 143 -1.60 5.50 -4.16
N ALA A 144 -1.85 5.59 -5.47
CA ALA A 144 -3.06 5.05 -6.09
C ALA A 144 -3.14 3.52 -5.93
N ARG A 145 -2.03 2.81 -6.15
CA ARG A 145 -1.94 1.35 -5.94
C ARG A 145 -2.19 0.98 -4.49
N TRP A 146 -1.62 1.71 -3.54
CA TRP A 146 -1.82 1.49 -2.10
C TRP A 146 -3.29 1.59 -1.71
N ARG A 147 -4.00 2.63 -2.20
CA ARG A 147 -5.43 2.77 -1.97
C ARG A 147 -6.24 1.63 -2.59
N ALA A 148 -5.93 1.24 -3.82
CA ALA A 148 -6.61 0.13 -4.49
C ALA A 148 -6.39 -1.22 -3.74
N ASN A 149 -5.17 -1.46 -3.24
CA ASN A 149 -4.83 -2.70 -2.54
C ASN A 149 -5.68 -2.94 -1.29
N ARG A 150 -6.22 -1.89 -0.65
CA ARG A 150 -7.11 -2.04 0.51
C ARG A 150 -8.42 -2.73 0.15
N TYR A 151 -8.94 -2.49 -1.05
CA TYR A 151 -10.20 -3.04 -1.56
C TYR A 151 -10.01 -4.36 -2.30
N MET A 152 -8.86 -4.54 -2.95
CA MET A 152 -8.51 -5.80 -3.63
C MET A 152 -7.93 -6.85 -2.67
N ARG A 153 -7.77 -6.51 -1.39
CA ARG A 153 -7.22 -7.44 -0.40
C ARG A 153 -8.17 -8.62 -0.22
N ILE A 154 -7.60 -9.81 -0.34
CA ILE A 154 -8.30 -11.07 -0.08
C ILE A 154 -8.01 -11.51 1.36
N ALA A 155 -9.04 -11.98 2.04
CA ALA A 155 -8.90 -12.69 3.29
C ALA A 155 -8.48 -14.13 2.98
N LEU A 156 -7.26 -14.49 3.37
CA LEU A 156 -6.80 -15.88 3.28
C LEU A 156 -7.33 -16.66 4.49
N PRO A 157 -7.53 -17.99 4.37
CA PRO A 157 -7.95 -18.83 5.49
C PRO A 157 -7.05 -18.68 6.71
N ASP A 158 -7.64 -18.70 7.90
CA ASP A 158 -6.92 -18.55 9.17
C ASP A 158 -5.96 -19.72 9.39
N ALA A 159 -6.36 -20.94 9.04
CA ALA A 159 -5.47 -22.10 9.13
C ALA A 159 -4.25 -21.96 8.21
N PHE A 160 -4.41 -21.39 7.01
CA PHE A 160 -3.28 -21.09 6.13
C PHE A 160 -2.37 -20.02 6.75
N ASN A 161 -2.95 -18.90 7.19
CA ASN A 161 -2.21 -17.80 7.83
C ASN A 161 -1.39 -18.29 9.03
N ASN A 162 -1.98 -19.15 9.87
CA ASN A 162 -1.29 -19.73 11.03
C ASN A 162 -0.12 -20.63 10.65
N LYS A 163 -0.23 -21.40 9.56
CA LYS A 163 0.86 -22.26 9.04
C LYS A 163 2.05 -21.45 8.55
N ILE A 164 1.82 -20.32 7.88
CA ILE A 164 2.91 -19.49 7.32
C ILE A 164 3.45 -18.44 8.29
N LYS A 165 2.74 -18.16 9.38
CA LYS A 165 3.12 -17.14 10.37
C LYS A 165 4.55 -17.31 10.90
N PRO A 166 5.02 -18.51 11.29
CA PRO A 166 6.40 -18.69 11.76
C PRO A 166 7.44 -18.24 10.72
N LEU A 167 7.22 -18.56 9.44
CA LEU A 167 8.12 -18.15 8.35
C LEU A 167 8.18 -16.62 8.21
N ILE A 168 7.05 -15.95 8.39
CA ILE A 168 6.98 -14.48 8.35
C ILE A 168 7.69 -13.88 9.56
N ASP A 169 7.47 -14.43 10.76
CA ASP A 169 8.11 -13.96 11.99
C ASP A 169 9.63 -14.18 11.97
N ASP A 170 10.10 -15.24 11.32
CA ASP A 170 11.52 -15.54 11.10
C ASP A 170 12.16 -14.67 10.00
N GLY A 171 11.38 -13.76 9.40
CA GLY A 171 11.87 -12.84 8.38
C GLY A 171 12.16 -13.52 7.05
N LEU A 172 11.52 -14.65 6.72
CA LEU A 172 11.71 -15.31 5.42
C LEU A 172 11.43 -14.36 4.25
N PHE A 173 10.46 -13.46 4.41
CA PHE A 173 10.08 -12.46 3.42
C PHE A 173 10.84 -11.14 3.59
N ASP A 174 11.75 -11.07 4.56
CA ASP A 174 12.66 -9.94 4.73
C ASP A 174 13.84 -10.09 3.76
N GLY A 175 14.17 -8.99 3.08
CA GLY A 175 15.29 -8.93 2.15
C GLY A 175 15.14 -9.77 0.87
N GLY A 176 15.83 -9.38 -0.20
CA GLY A 176 15.84 -10.08 -1.49
C GLY A 176 14.56 -9.90 -2.32
N LEU A 177 13.53 -9.27 -1.76
CA LEU A 177 12.29 -8.92 -2.45
C LEU A 177 12.26 -7.46 -2.89
N GLU A 178 13.33 -6.68 -2.75
CA GLU A 178 13.40 -5.25 -3.10
C GLU A 178 13.06 -5.01 -4.58
N HIS A 179 13.39 -5.98 -5.42
CA HIS A 179 13.15 -5.96 -6.86
C HIS A 179 11.79 -6.56 -7.25
N ALA A 180 11.00 -7.03 -6.29
CA ALA A 180 9.61 -7.44 -6.54
C ALA A 180 8.70 -6.21 -6.62
N GLY A 181 7.96 -6.09 -7.73
CA GLY A 181 6.84 -5.16 -7.89
C GLY A 181 5.55 -5.64 -7.20
N GLY A 182 5.47 -6.94 -6.89
CA GLY A 182 4.39 -7.55 -6.11
C GLY A 182 4.53 -9.08 -6.07
N LEU A 183 3.91 -9.69 -5.07
CA LEU A 183 3.75 -11.14 -4.98
C LEU A 183 2.34 -11.54 -5.37
N TYR A 184 2.21 -12.70 -6.01
CA TYR A 184 0.97 -13.23 -6.52
C TYR A 184 0.78 -14.66 -6.03
N LEU A 185 -0.32 -14.88 -5.32
CA LEU A 185 -0.65 -16.14 -4.65
C LEU A 185 -1.86 -16.78 -5.31
N HIS A 186 -1.80 -18.07 -5.53
CA HIS A 186 -2.97 -18.91 -5.74
C HIS A 186 -2.98 -19.98 -4.65
N LEU A 187 -4.15 -20.15 -4.00
CA LEU A 187 -4.33 -21.07 -2.89
C LEU A 187 -5.43 -22.08 -3.22
N GLY A 188 -5.12 -23.37 -3.16
CA GLY A 188 -6.08 -24.45 -3.36
C GLY A 188 -6.25 -25.28 -2.08
N PRO A 189 -7.38 -25.23 -1.37
CA PRO A 189 -8.54 -24.36 -1.58
C PRO A 189 -8.38 -22.96 -0.94
N PHE A 190 -9.20 -21.99 -1.37
CA PHE A 190 -9.34 -20.67 -0.73
C PHE A 190 -10.28 -20.68 0.50
N THR A 191 -10.51 -21.84 1.09
CA THR A 191 -11.35 -22.05 2.29
C THR A 191 -10.53 -22.74 3.38
N GLU A 192 -11.02 -22.75 4.62
CA GLU A 192 -10.38 -23.47 5.71
C GLU A 192 -10.11 -24.94 5.34
N SER A 193 -8.87 -25.35 5.52
CA SER A 193 -8.34 -26.67 5.21
C SER A 193 -7.10 -26.94 6.06
N GLU A 194 -6.79 -28.21 6.25
CA GLU A 194 -5.51 -28.65 6.82
C GLU A 194 -4.42 -28.81 5.75
N GLN A 195 -4.84 -28.92 4.48
CA GLN A 195 -4.01 -29.19 3.32
C GLN A 195 -4.24 -28.11 2.26
N TYR A 196 -3.17 -27.42 1.87
CA TYR A 196 -3.21 -26.36 0.87
C TYR A 196 -2.19 -26.59 -0.24
N ILE A 197 -2.62 -26.37 -1.47
CA ILE A 197 -1.74 -26.22 -2.63
C ILE A 197 -1.42 -24.73 -2.77
N VAL A 198 -0.15 -24.39 -2.63
CA VAL A 198 0.35 -23.01 -2.65
C VAL A 198 1.11 -22.81 -3.95
N ARG A 199 0.67 -21.83 -4.74
CA ARG A 199 1.43 -21.34 -5.89
C ARG A 199 1.72 -19.87 -5.66
N LEU A 200 3.00 -19.52 -5.70
CA LEU A 200 3.45 -18.18 -5.38
C LEU A 200 4.53 -17.77 -6.38
N PHE A 201 4.41 -16.56 -6.91
CA PHE A 201 5.48 -15.97 -7.71
C PHE A 201 5.66 -14.48 -7.40
N ALA A 202 6.86 -13.96 -7.66
CA ALA A 202 7.15 -12.53 -7.64
C ALA A 202 7.13 -11.95 -9.06
N LEU A 203 6.43 -10.83 -9.24
CA LEU A 203 6.53 -10.04 -10.46
C LEU A 203 7.71 -9.06 -10.34
N GLN A 204 8.65 -9.10 -11.27
CA GLN A 204 9.78 -8.18 -11.29
C GLN A 204 9.31 -6.71 -11.42
N ARG A 205 9.93 -5.82 -10.65
CA ARG A 205 9.71 -4.37 -10.73
C ARG A 205 10.22 -3.85 -12.07
N GLN A 206 9.42 -2.99 -12.70
CA GLN A 206 9.77 -2.33 -13.96
C GLN A 206 11.05 -1.51 -13.80
N GLY A 207 11.95 -1.62 -14.79
CA GLY A 207 13.24 -0.91 -14.79
C GLY A 207 14.35 -1.58 -13.97
N SER A 208 14.11 -2.75 -13.39
CA SER A 208 15.15 -3.53 -12.71
C SER A 208 16.04 -4.27 -13.72
N SER A 209 17.31 -4.51 -13.38
CA SER A 209 18.27 -5.16 -14.29
C SER A 209 18.11 -6.69 -14.34
N GLU A 210 18.80 -7.34 -15.28
CA GLU A 210 18.85 -8.80 -15.40
C GLU A 210 19.41 -9.47 -14.13
N GLU A 211 20.46 -8.91 -13.55
CA GLU A 211 21.09 -9.46 -12.34
C GLU A 211 20.11 -9.46 -11.15
N THR A 212 19.27 -8.44 -11.06
CA THR A 212 18.23 -8.36 -10.03
C THR A 212 17.10 -9.37 -10.23
N PHE A 213 16.86 -9.82 -11.48
CA PHE A 213 15.90 -10.87 -11.76
C PHE A 213 16.39 -12.21 -11.22
N SER A 214 17.66 -12.56 -11.47
CA SER A 214 18.24 -13.80 -10.96
C SER A 214 18.20 -13.85 -9.43
N ALA A 215 18.60 -12.76 -8.77
CA ALA A 215 18.55 -12.70 -7.30
C ALA A 215 17.12 -12.83 -6.75
N LEU A 216 16.13 -12.21 -7.42
CA LEU A 216 14.72 -12.35 -7.06
C LEU A 216 14.23 -13.79 -7.26
N PHE A 217 14.63 -14.43 -8.36
CA PHE A 217 14.28 -15.81 -8.66
C PHE A 217 14.81 -16.76 -7.57
N ASP A 218 16.11 -16.67 -7.25
CA ASP A 218 16.75 -17.49 -6.21
C ASP A 218 16.08 -17.28 -4.84
N LYS A 219 15.74 -16.02 -4.51
CA LYS A 219 15.00 -15.71 -3.27
C LYS A 219 13.63 -16.37 -3.27
N MET A 220 12.90 -16.34 -4.38
CA MET A 220 11.57 -16.95 -4.48
C MET A 220 11.63 -18.48 -4.45
N GLU A 221 12.65 -19.11 -5.01
CA GLU A 221 12.88 -20.56 -4.84
C GLU A 221 13.10 -20.92 -3.37
N SER A 222 13.92 -20.15 -2.65
CA SER A 222 14.13 -20.34 -1.22
C SER A 222 12.82 -20.19 -0.42
N ILE A 223 11.99 -19.20 -0.75
CA ILE A 223 10.67 -19.00 -0.14
C ILE A 223 9.75 -20.21 -0.42
N LEU A 224 9.68 -20.67 -1.67
CA LEU A 224 8.82 -21.80 -2.06
C LEU A 224 9.26 -23.11 -1.41
N SER A 225 10.58 -23.34 -1.30
CA SER A 225 11.13 -24.49 -0.57
C SER A 225 10.71 -24.45 0.91
N ALA A 226 10.90 -23.31 1.59
CA ALA A 226 10.52 -23.16 2.99
C ALA A 226 9.01 -23.33 3.21
N LEU A 227 8.18 -22.87 2.26
CA LEU A 227 6.73 -23.13 2.29
C LEU A 227 6.40 -24.61 2.13
N ASN A 228 7.12 -25.34 1.26
CA ASN A 228 6.89 -26.78 1.05
C ASN A 228 7.29 -27.63 2.26
N ASP A 229 8.21 -27.13 3.09
CA ASP A 229 8.63 -27.82 4.31
C ASP A 229 7.61 -27.67 5.46
N VAL A 230 6.58 -26.83 5.31
CA VAL A 230 5.52 -26.66 6.31
C VAL A 230 4.46 -27.75 6.17
N GLU A 231 4.17 -28.44 7.27
CA GLU A 231 3.14 -29.49 7.29
C GLU A 231 1.77 -28.99 6.80
N GLY A 232 1.25 -29.67 5.79
CA GLY A 232 -0.03 -29.36 5.18
C GLY A 232 0.03 -28.27 4.11
N LEU A 233 1.21 -27.82 3.71
CA LEU A 233 1.40 -27.03 2.50
C LEU A 233 2.11 -27.87 1.44
N THR A 234 1.66 -27.74 0.20
CA THR A 234 2.28 -28.34 -0.98
C THR A 234 2.55 -27.24 -2.00
N CYS A 235 3.78 -27.14 -2.46
CA CYS A 235 4.20 -26.21 -3.50
C CYS A 235 4.50 -27.01 -4.78
N PRO A 236 3.57 -27.10 -5.75
CA PRO A 236 3.76 -27.90 -6.97
C PRO A 236 4.98 -27.51 -7.79
N PHE A 237 5.46 -26.27 -7.67
CA PHE A 237 6.72 -25.87 -8.29
C PHE A 237 7.90 -26.76 -7.87
N ILE A 238 7.93 -27.22 -6.62
CA ILE A 238 8.99 -28.08 -6.08
C ILE A 238 8.72 -29.56 -6.38
N GLU A 239 7.46 -29.99 -6.25
CA GLU A 239 7.08 -31.41 -6.33
C GLU A 239 6.71 -31.89 -7.74
N GLY A 240 6.55 -30.97 -8.68
CA GLY A 240 6.07 -31.22 -10.04
C GLY A 240 4.65 -30.67 -10.23
N GLU A 241 4.52 -29.68 -11.11
CA GLU A 241 3.22 -29.13 -11.47
C GLU A 241 2.50 -30.06 -12.45
N ASN A 242 1.34 -30.58 -12.03
CA ASN A 242 0.53 -31.51 -12.83
C ASN A 242 -0.60 -30.79 -13.58
N ASN A 243 -0.74 -29.47 -13.36
CA ASN A 243 -1.72 -28.66 -14.05
C ASN A 243 -1.02 -27.83 -15.14
N ALA A 244 -1.28 -28.20 -16.40
CA ALA A 244 -0.74 -27.53 -17.59
C ALA A 244 -0.92 -26.01 -17.60
N PHE A 245 -1.96 -25.48 -16.94
CA PHE A 245 -2.15 -24.03 -16.82
C PHE A 245 -1.05 -23.36 -15.98
N PHE A 246 -0.64 -24.03 -14.90
CA PHE A 246 0.32 -23.48 -13.93
C PHE A 246 1.77 -23.86 -14.26
N GLU A 247 2.02 -24.79 -15.20
CA GLU A 247 3.38 -25.16 -15.64
C GLU A 247 4.20 -23.97 -16.17
N ALA A 248 3.53 -22.97 -16.73
CA ALA A 248 4.16 -21.75 -17.23
C ALA A 248 4.52 -20.74 -16.12
N VAL A 249 4.13 -20.98 -14.87
CA VAL A 249 4.39 -20.08 -13.75
C VAL A 249 5.71 -20.43 -13.10
N THR A 250 6.63 -19.46 -13.09
CA THR A 250 7.94 -19.57 -12.46
C THR A 250 7.99 -18.78 -11.13
N PRO A 251 8.95 -19.05 -10.23
CA PRO A 251 9.08 -18.38 -8.93
C PRO A 251 9.19 -16.85 -9.04
N ALA A 252 9.85 -16.38 -10.09
CA ALA A 252 9.82 -14.97 -10.49
C ALA A 252 9.46 -14.85 -11.97
N MET A 253 8.65 -13.85 -12.30
CA MET A 253 8.18 -13.55 -13.66
C MET A 253 8.40 -12.08 -14.00
N ARG A 254 8.64 -11.83 -15.28
CA ARG A 254 8.70 -10.50 -15.91
C ARG A 254 7.32 -10.11 -16.39
N ARG A 255 7.12 -8.81 -16.58
CA ARG A 255 5.80 -8.30 -17.03
C ARG A 255 5.33 -8.86 -18.37
N HIS A 256 6.24 -9.14 -19.30
CA HIS A 256 5.87 -9.69 -20.61
C HIS A 256 5.57 -11.20 -20.58
N GLU A 257 5.90 -11.87 -19.47
CA GLU A 257 5.59 -13.29 -19.24
C GLU A 257 4.20 -13.45 -18.60
N LEU A 258 3.60 -12.37 -18.11
CA LEU A 258 2.24 -12.37 -17.59
C LEU A 258 1.24 -12.39 -18.73
N PHE A 259 0.43 -13.45 -18.77
CA PHE A 259 -0.78 -13.51 -19.60
C PHE A 259 -2.03 -13.17 -18.78
N ILE A 260 -3.08 -12.74 -19.46
CA ILE A 260 -4.30 -12.19 -18.83
C ILE A 260 -4.93 -13.21 -17.88
N ASP A 261 -5.00 -14.48 -18.29
CA ASP A 261 -5.66 -15.52 -17.53
C ASP A 261 -5.01 -15.79 -16.16
N LEU A 262 -3.71 -15.50 -15.98
CA LEU A 262 -3.08 -15.60 -14.65
C LEU A 262 -3.77 -14.71 -13.62
N ARG A 263 -4.36 -13.58 -14.04
CA ARG A 263 -5.02 -12.64 -13.14
C ARG A 263 -6.32 -13.19 -12.57
N ASP A 264 -6.93 -14.17 -13.23
CA ASP A 264 -8.16 -14.81 -12.76
C ASP A 264 -7.89 -15.90 -11.71
N HIS A 265 -6.66 -16.42 -11.70
CA HIS A 265 -6.24 -17.50 -10.80
C HIS A 265 -5.37 -17.03 -9.65
N PHE A 266 -4.57 -15.97 -9.85
CA PHE A 266 -3.67 -15.43 -8.85
C PHE A 266 -4.16 -14.10 -8.32
N VAL A 267 -3.99 -13.95 -7.03
CA VAL A 267 -4.38 -12.77 -6.29
C VAL A 267 -3.12 -12.08 -5.79
N ARG A 268 -3.07 -10.75 -5.87
CA ARG A 268 -1.92 -10.03 -5.33
C ARG A 268 -1.89 -10.24 -3.82
N TRP A 269 -0.83 -10.85 -3.32
CA TRP A 269 -0.65 -11.05 -1.89
C TRP A 269 -0.07 -9.78 -1.28
N ASN A 270 -0.91 -9.07 -0.51
CA ASN A 270 -0.47 -7.95 0.30
C ASN A 270 -0.10 -8.49 1.67
N PHE A 271 1.18 -8.45 2.05
CA PHE A 271 1.61 -8.86 3.38
C PHE A 271 0.94 -7.99 4.42
N ASP A 272 0.00 -8.57 5.15
CA ASP A 272 -0.57 -7.92 6.32
C ASP A 272 0.00 -8.55 7.59
N TYR A 273 1.28 -8.24 7.85
CA TYR A 273 1.98 -8.64 9.05
C TYR A 273 1.21 -8.29 10.34
N ILE A 274 0.39 -7.22 10.33
CA ILE A 274 -0.42 -6.82 11.49
C ILE A 274 -1.53 -7.83 11.80
N SER A 275 -2.15 -8.42 10.77
CA SER A 275 -3.15 -9.49 11.02
C SER A 275 -2.51 -10.74 11.60
N LEU A 276 -1.20 -10.90 11.43
CA LEU A 276 -0.46 -12.09 11.85
C LEU A 276 0.22 -11.88 13.21
N LYS A 277 0.61 -10.65 13.58
CA LYS A 277 1.22 -10.37 14.87
C LYS A 277 0.17 -10.39 15.99
N GLY A 278 0.39 -11.23 17.00
CA GLY A 278 -0.36 -11.13 18.25
C GLY A 278 0.02 -9.84 18.97
N GLY A 279 -0.88 -8.86 18.99
CA GLY A 279 -0.66 -7.53 19.57
C GLY A 279 -0.22 -6.48 18.54
N ASP A 280 -0.93 -5.34 18.52
CA ASP A 280 -0.66 -4.17 17.68
C ASP A 280 0.67 -3.50 18.10
N SER A 281 1.79 -4.07 17.66
CA SER A 281 3.10 -3.42 17.69
C SER A 281 3.30 -2.76 16.33
N ASP A 282 2.65 -1.59 16.19
CA ASP A 282 2.72 -0.74 15.01
C ASP A 282 4.15 -0.22 14.85
N GLY A 283 4.92 -0.85 13.96
CA GLY A 283 6.27 -0.40 13.62
C GLY A 283 6.30 1.11 13.38
N ILE A 284 7.34 1.75 13.90
CA ILE A 284 7.56 3.21 14.09
C ILE A 284 7.04 3.77 15.43
N ASP A 285 5.99 3.20 16.04
CA ASP A 285 5.40 3.73 17.29
C ASP A 285 6.08 3.26 18.58
N GLU A 286 7.09 2.38 18.48
CA GLU A 286 8.02 2.13 19.57
C GLU A 286 9.02 3.30 19.67
N ASP A 287 8.61 4.31 20.42
CA ASP A 287 9.47 5.33 21.04
C ASP A 287 10.02 4.83 22.38
#